data_AF-A0A4V1US69-F1
#
_entry.id   AF-A0A4V1US69-F1
#
_cell.length_a   1.000
_cell.length_b   1.000
_cell.length_c   1.000
_cell.angle_alpha   90.00
_cell.angle_beta   90.00
_cell.angle_gamma   90.00
#
_symmetry.space_group_name_H-M   'P 1'
#
loop_
_entity.id
_entity.type
_entity.pdbx_description
1 polymer ?
#
loop_
_entity_poly.entity_id
_entity_poly.type
_entity_poly.pdbx_seq_one_letter_code
_entity_poly.pdbx_strand_id
1 'polypeptide(L)'
;MDFQQDIEPCIKVLENGGLILYPTDTIWGIGCDATNYAAVQKVYALKQRQDEKALIILVADERDVLQYVAAADLAVFDYLEQSSRPTTVIYDGAIGLADNLTGTDGSIGIRICR
;
A
#
# COMPACT_ATOMS: atom_id res chain seq x y z
N MET A 1 14.68 -13.99 12.45
CA MET A 1 14.14 -15.01 11.51
C MET A 1 14.62 -14.61 10.13
N ASP A 2 15.16 -15.55 9.38
CA ASP A 2 15.49 -15.33 7.97
C ASP A 2 14.26 -15.70 7.14
N PHE A 3 13.69 -14.72 6.45
CA PHE A 3 12.52 -14.90 5.57
C PHE A 3 12.91 -14.85 4.09
N GLN A 4 14.20 -14.84 3.73
CA GLN A 4 14.63 -14.67 2.34
C GLN A 4 14.02 -15.72 1.40
N GLN A 5 13.94 -16.98 1.84
CA GLN A 5 13.36 -18.07 1.05
C GLN A 5 11.87 -17.88 0.73
N ASP A 6 11.14 -17.12 1.55
CA ASP A 6 9.72 -16.80 1.33
C ASP A 6 9.57 -15.49 0.54
N ILE A 7 10.44 -14.50 0.80
CA ILE A 7 10.40 -13.18 0.16
C ILE A 7 10.73 -13.28 -1.33
N GLU A 8 11.75 -14.04 -1.72
CA GLU A 8 12.15 -14.14 -3.13
C GLU A 8 11.04 -14.68 -4.05
N PRO A 9 10.32 -15.77 -3.71
CA PRO A 9 9.13 -16.19 -4.45
C PRO A 9 8.03 -15.13 -4.46
N CYS A 10 7.79 -14.43 -3.33
CA CYS A 10 6.77 -13.39 -3.25
C CYS A 10 7.06 -12.23 -4.21
N ILE A 11 8.32 -11.79 -4.31
CA ILE A 11 8.74 -10.76 -5.27
C ILE A 11 8.39 -11.20 -6.70
N LYS A 12 8.75 -12.43 -7.09
CA LYS A 12 8.42 -12.95 -8.43
C LYS A 12 6.92 -13.00 -8.66
N VAL A 13 6.12 -13.35 -7.65
CA VAL A 13 4.65 -13.33 -7.76
C VAL A 13 4.14 -11.90 -7.99
N LEU A 14 4.66 -10.91 -7.25
CA LEU A 14 4.30 -9.51 -7.40
C LEU A 14 4.68 -8.96 -8.79
N GLU A 15 5.91 -9.21 -9.24
CA GLU A 15 6.42 -8.79 -10.57
C GLU A 15 5.59 -9.35 -11.72
N ASN A 16 5.02 -10.55 -11.55
CA ASN A 16 4.13 -11.18 -12.53
C ASN A 16 2.65 -10.77 -12.35
N GLY A 17 2.35 -9.74 -11.56
CA GLY A 17 1.00 -9.24 -11.30
C GLY A 17 0.12 -10.21 -10.51
N GLY A 18 0.74 -11.08 -9.72
CA GLY A 18 0.08 -12.01 -8.81
C GLY A 18 -0.31 -11.36 -7.47
N LEU A 19 -0.90 -12.18 -6.59
CA LEU A 19 -1.33 -11.77 -5.25
C LEU A 19 -0.52 -12.53 -4.20
N ILE A 20 -0.17 -11.84 -3.11
CA ILE A 20 0.49 -12.45 -1.95
C ILE A 20 -0.35 -12.24 -0.69
N LEU A 21 -0.19 -13.17 0.24
CA LEU A 21 -0.71 -13.08 1.60
C LEU A 21 0.49 -12.92 2.55
N TYR A 22 0.48 -11.90 3.39
CA TYR A 22 1.60 -11.59 4.27
C TYR A 22 1.13 -11.11 5.66
N PRO A 23 1.89 -11.39 6.72
CA PRO A 23 1.59 -10.87 8.05
C PRO A 23 1.88 -9.37 8.10
N THR A 24 1.09 -8.63 8.89
CA THR A 24 1.42 -7.25 9.28
C THR A 24 1.38 -7.12 10.80
N ASP A 25 1.79 -5.95 11.28
CA ASP A 25 1.68 -5.52 12.68
C ASP A 25 0.22 -5.41 13.21
N THR A 26 -0.78 -5.54 12.33
CA THR A 26 -2.21 -5.46 12.69
C THR A 26 -2.97 -6.74 12.37
N ILE A 27 -3.14 -7.05 11.09
CA ILE A 27 -3.85 -8.22 10.58
C ILE A 27 -3.14 -8.79 9.35
N TRP A 28 -3.51 -9.99 8.91
CA TRP A 28 -3.00 -10.51 7.64
C TRP A 28 -3.44 -9.62 6.47
N GLY A 29 -2.49 -9.27 5.61
CA GLY A 29 -2.68 -8.48 4.41
C GLY A 29 -2.72 -9.36 3.17
N ILE A 30 -3.67 -9.10 2.27
CA ILE A 30 -3.64 -9.57 0.89
C ILE A 30 -3.23 -8.37 0.03
N GLY A 31 -2.13 -8.51 -0.71
CA GLY A 31 -1.58 -7.41 -1.52
C GLY A 31 -1.08 -7.85 -2.87
N CYS A 32 -0.78 -6.85 -3.68
CA CYS A 32 -0.23 -6.93 -5.02
C CYS A 32 0.65 -5.70 -5.28
N ASP A 33 1.23 -5.61 -6.47
CA ASP A 33 1.83 -4.35 -6.95
C ASP A 33 0.73 -3.27 -7.08
N ALA A 34 0.90 -2.17 -6.35
CA ALA A 34 -0.03 -1.04 -6.28
C ALA A 34 -0.03 -0.17 -7.56
N THR A 35 1.01 -0.29 -8.39
CA THR A 35 1.13 0.42 -9.67
C THR A 35 0.50 -0.37 -10.83
N ASN A 36 0.14 -1.64 -10.59
CA ASN A 36 -0.39 -2.55 -11.60
C ASN A 36 -1.92 -2.66 -11.51
N TYR A 37 -2.62 -1.97 -12.42
CA TYR A 37 -4.08 -1.97 -12.50
C TYR A 37 -4.69 -3.38 -12.49
N ALA A 38 -4.14 -4.30 -13.29
CA ALA A 38 -4.68 -5.66 -13.40
C ALA A 38 -4.47 -6.46 -12.11
N ALA A 39 -3.36 -6.24 -11.40
CA ALA A 39 -3.11 -6.89 -10.12
C ALA A 39 -4.04 -6.34 -9.02
N VAL A 40 -4.26 -5.02 -8.99
CA VAL A 40 -5.23 -4.37 -8.08
C VAL A 40 -6.65 -4.88 -8.34
N GLN A 41 -7.06 -5.02 -9.61
CA GLN A 41 -8.36 -5.60 -9.97
C GLN A 41 -8.53 -7.03 -9.42
N LYS A 42 -7.48 -7.86 -9.44
CA LYS A 42 -7.54 -9.21 -8.85
C LYS A 42 -7.80 -9.15 -7.34
N VAL A 43 -7.25 -8.18 -6.61
CA VAL A 43 -7.52 -8.01 -5.17
C VAL A 43 -8.99 -7.66 -4.92
N TYR A 44 -9.56 -6.72 -5.69
CA TYR A 44 -10.98 -6.36 -5.59
C TYR A 44 -11.90 -7.54 -5.90
N ALA A 45 -11.61 -8.27 -6.99
CA ALA A 45 -12.36 -9.45 -7.37
C ALA A 45 -12.30 -10.55 -6.30
N LEU A 46 -11.12 -10.82 -5.74
CA LEU A 46 -10.94 -11.80 -4.66
C LEU A 46 -11.69 -11.41 -3.39
N LYS A 47 -11.65 -10.12 -3.01
CA LYS A 47 -12.33 -9.61 -1.81
C LYS A 47 -13.83 -9.42 -2.00
N GLN A 48 -14.36 -9.61 -3.22
CA GLN A 48 -15.75 -9.33 -3.59
C GLN A 48 -16.19 -7.92 -3.16
N ARG A 49 -15.28 -6.95 -3.30
CA ARG A 49 -15.48 -5.59 -2.82
C ARG A 49 -15.95 -4.77 -4.02
N GLN A 50 -17.24 -4.43 -4.04
CA GLN A 50 -17.83 -3.52 -5.03
C GLN A 50 -17.29 -2.11 -4.76
N ASP A 51 -16.17 -1.77 -5.42
CA ASP A 51 -15.59 -0.46 -5.80
C ASP A 51 -15.63 0.77 -4.86
N GLU A 52 -16.29 0.75 -3.70
CA GLU A 52 -16.50 1.93 -2.84
C GLU A 52 -15.49 2.06 -1.70
N LYS A 53 -14.68 1.02 -1.45
CA LYS A 53 -13.70 1.05 -0.36
C LYS A 53 -12.30 0.91 -0.92
N ALA A 54 -11.62 2.06 -1.02
CA ALA A 54 -10.22 2.16 -1.35
C ALA A 54 -9.38 1.17 -0.52
N LEU A 55 -8.33 0.65 -1.16
CA LEU A 55 -7.29 -0.11 -0.49
C LEU A 55 -6.20 0.87 -0.02
N ILE A 56 -5.42 0.45 0.97
CA ILE A 56 -4.25 1.21 1.40
C ILE A 56 -3.02 0.63 0.73
N ILE A 57 -1.98 1.45 0.55
CA ILE A 57 -0.65 0.96 0.20
C ILE A 57 0.23 0.91 1.45
N LEU A 58 1.16 -0.04 1.45
CA LEU A 58 2.17 -0.19 2.47
C LEU A 58 3.52 0.19 1.86
N VAL A 59 4.26 1.02 2.56
CA VAL A 59 5.58 1.49 2.14
C VAL A 59 6.61 1.27 3.24
N ALA A 60 7.90 1.22 2.88
CA ALA A 60 8.95 0.91 3.85
C ALA A 60 9.41 2.15 4.61
N ASP A 61 9.45 3.32 3.96
CA ASP A 61 9.90 4.55 4.59
C ASP A 61 9.23 5.82 4.02
N GLU A 62 9.55 6.97 4.61
CA GLU A 62 8.99 8.27 4.23
C GLU A 62 9.32 8.68 2.79
N ARG A 63 10.46 8.23 2.25
CA ARG A 63 10.85 8.55 0.88
C ARG A 63 9.94 7.89 -0.13
N ASP A 64 9.46 6.68 0.18
CA ASP A 64 8.47 6.00 -0.65
C ASP A 64 7.15 6.77 -0.66
N VAL A 65 6.72 7.37 0.45
CA VAL A 65 5.51 8.24 0.49
C VAL A 65 5.65 9.37 -0.52
N LEU A 66 6.82 10.04 -0.54
CA LEU A 66 7.11 11.15 -1.45
C LEU A 66 7.16 10.73 -2.94
N GLN A 67 7.32 9.44 -3.25
CA GLN A 67 7.23 8.94 -4.63
C GLN A 67 5.78 8.87 -5.14
N TYR A 68 4.82 8.66 -4.23
CA TYR A 68 3.42 8.40 -4.57
C TYR A 68 2.47 9.54 -4.19
N VAL A 69 2.98 10.64 -3.61
CA VAL A 69 2.18 11.79 -3.16
C VAL A 69 2.84 13.09 -3.58
N ALA A 70 2.12 13.94 -4.33
CA ALA A 70 2.68 15.18 -4.89
C ALA A 70 2.93 16.29 -3.85
N ALA A 71 2.18 16.32 -2.76
CA ALA A 71 2.21 17.40 -1.77
C ALA A 71 2.05 16.88 -0.32
N ALA A 72 2.92 15.96 0.09
CA ALA A 72 2.90 15.45 1.47
C ALA A 72 3.32 16.55 2.47
N ASP A 73 2.54 16.70 3.55
CA ASP A 73 2.89 17.57 4.67
C ASP A 73 3.94 16.89 5.55
N LEU A 74 5.15 17.47 5.61
CA LEU A 74 6.27 16.92 6.37
C LEU A 74 5.99 16.87 7.88
N ALA A 75 5.11 17.73 8.42
CA ALA A 75 4.73 17.68 9.83
C ALA A 75 4.01 16.36 10.19
N VAL A 76 3.45 15.65 9.21
CA VAL A 76 2.87 14.33 9.41
C VAL A 76 3.95 13.30 9.71
N PHE A 77 5.14 13.42 9.12
CA PHE A 77 6.25 12.51 9.40
C PHE A 77 6.74 12.65 10.84
N ASP A 78 6.89 13.88 11.33
CA ASP A 78 7.22 14.17 12.73
C ASP A 78 6.21 13.52 13.71
N TYR A 79 4.92 13.57 13.36
CA TYR A 79 3.86 12.90 14.13
C TYR A 79 3.98 11.37 14.06
N LEU A 80 4.21 10.82 12.86
CA LEU A 80 4.34 9.38 12.66
C LEU A 80 5.55 8.82 13.39
N GLU A 81 6.69 9.50 13.42
CA GLU A 81 7.88 9.11 14.22
C GLU A 81 7.57 8.93 15.71
N GLN A 82 6.71 9.80 16.25
CA GLN A 82 6.32 9.76 17.67
C GLN A 82 5.19 8.76 17.95
N SER A 83 4.46 8.32 16.91
CA SER A 83 3.36 7.38 17.06
C SER A 83 3.87 5.96 17.32
N SER A 84 3.41 5.38 18.43
CA SER A 84 3.65 3.98 18.80
C SER A 84 2.62 3.00 18.23
N ARG A 85 1.66 3.49 17.43
CA ARG A 85 0.56 2.68 16.89
C ARG A 85 0.66 2.59 15.36
N PRO A 86 0.30 1.44 14.77
CA PRO A 86 0.14 1.31 13.32
C PRO A 86 -0.85 2.35 12.80
N THR A 87 -0.35 3.32 12.04
CA THR A 87 -1.12 4.50 11.61
C THR A 87 -1.15 4.56 10.09
N THR A 88 -2.35 4.73 9.54
CA THR A 88 -2.55 5.01 8.11
C THR A 88 -2.94 6.47 7.98
N VAL A 89 -2.27 7.18 7.07
CA VAL A 89 -2.58 8.57 6.74
C VAL A 89 -3.24 8.61 5.37
N ILE A 90 -4.27 9.45 5.23
CA ILE A 90 -4.89 9.75 3.95
C ILE A 90 -4.16 10.95 3.36
N TYR A 91 -3.55 10.76 2.19
CA TYR A 91 -2.86 11.80 1.45
C TYR A 91 -3.66 12.17 0.21
N ASP A 92 -3.68 13.45 -0.14
CA ASP A 92 -4.25 13.95 -1.39
C ASP A 92 -3.20 13.95 -2.51
N GLY A 93 -3.65 13.86 -3.76
CA GLY A 93 -2.77 13.98 -4.92
C GLY A 93 -1.86 12.76 -5.09
N ALA A 94 -2.46 11.57 -5.06
CA ALA A 94 -1.78 10.34 -5.39
C ALA A 94 -1.20 10.37 -6.82
N ILE A 95 0.03 9.90 -6.99
CA ILE A 95 0.73 9.85 -8.28
C ILE A 95 1.37 8.47 -8.50
N GLY A 96 1.46 8.02 -9.75
CA GLY A 96 2.15 6.77 -10.10
C GLY A 96 1.50 5.46 -9.63
N LEU A 97 0.32 5.54 -9.02
CA LEU A 97 -0.48 4.38 -8.60
C LEU A 97 -1.50 3.99 -9.68
N ALA A 98 -2.03 2.78 -9.60
CA ALA A 98 -3.07 2.33 -10.51
C ALA A 98 -4.38 3.13 -10.30
N ASP A 99 -5.05 3.52 -11.40
CA ASP A 99 -6.26 4.37 -11.35
C ASP A 99 -7.45 3.76 -10.61
N ASN A 100 -7.50 2.42 -10.46
CA ASN A 100 -8.52 1.72 -9.68
C ASN A 100 -8.18 1.57 -8.20
N LEU A 101 -7.04 2.10 -7.76
CA LEU A 101 -6.60 2.06 -6.37
C LEU A 101 -6.94 3.34 -5.61
N THR A 102 -6.87 4.49 -6.28
CA THR A 102 -7.05 5.83 -5.71
C THR A 102 -8.53 6.14 -5.47
N GLY A 103 -8.80 7.01 -4.49
CA GLY A 103 -10.14 7.53 -4.25
C GLY A 103 -10.65 8.36 -5.42
N THR A 104 -11.97 8.52 -5.54
CA THR A 104 -12.57 9.37 -6.60
C THR A 104 -12.16 10.84 -6.51
N ASP A 105 -11.70 11.27 -5.34
CA ASP A 105 -11.14 12.60 -5.05
C ASP A 105 -9.62 12.68 -5.27
N GLY A 106 -8.98 11.59 -5.71
CA GLY A 106 -7.53 11.49 -5.89
C GLY A 106 -6.75 11.22 -4.60
N SER A 107 -7.43 10.89 -3.50
CA SER A 107 -6.78 10.54 -2.23
C SER A 107 -6.25 9.09 -2.21
N ILE A 108 -5.29 8.82 -1.32
CA ILE A 108 -4.75 7.47 -1.07
C ILE A 108 -4.40 7.29 0.41
N GLY A 109 -4.80 6.14 0.97
CA GLY A 109 -4.35 5.72 2.29
C GLY A 109 -2.97 5.07 2.23
N ILE A 110 -1.98 5.62 2.94
CA ILE A 110 -0.62 5.09 3.00
C ILE A 110 -0.26 4.77 4.45
N ARG A 111 0.38 3.62 4.67
CA ARG A 111 0.99 3.25 5.95
C ARG A 111 2.47 2.96 5.74
N ILE A 112 3.30 3.58 6.57
CA ILE A 112 4.73 3.25 6.67
C ILE A 112 4.86 2.07 7.63
N CYS A 113 5.40 0.95 7.16
CA CYS A 113 5.60 -0.26 7.95
C CYS A 113 6.97 -0.21 8.65
N ARG A 114 6.99 -0.40 9.98
CA ARG A 114 8.20 -0.39 10.81
C ARG A 114 8.44 -1.73 11.47
#